data_AF-A0A0Q8NCT2-F1
#
_entry.id   AF-A0A0Q8NCT2-F1
#
_cell.length_a   1.000
_cell.length_b   1.000
_cell.length_c   1.000
_cell.angle_alpha   90.00
_cell.angle_beta   90.00
_cell.angle_gamma   90.00
#
_symmetry.space_group_name_H-M   'P 1'
#
loop_
_entity.id
_entity.type
_entity.pdbx_description
1 polymer ?
#
loop_
_entity_poly.entity_id
_entity_poly.type
_entity_poly.pdbx_seq_one_letter_code
_entity_poly.pdbx_strand_id
1 'polypeptide(L)'
;MFMDRLFNETQRLAAIFSALEALRLADEHGTPRGWASPFGLLHIIRCCARILELATSVAKAGYRECDQETLEAITSETRQVLYSVQAQIAA
;
A
#
# COMPACT_ATOMS: atom_id res chain seq x y z
N MET A 1 -0.13 3.40 -26.02
CA MET A 1 -0.91 2.38 -25.27
C MET A 1 -0.01 1.46 -24.43
N PHE A 2 0.99 2.04 -23.75
CA PHE A 2 1.91 1.31 -22.86
C PHE A 2 1.29 1.11 -21.46
N MET A 3 0.54 2.12 -21.00
CA MET A 3 -0.17 2.10 -19.72
C MET A 3 -1.26 1.02 -19.65
N ASP A 4 -2.04 0.78 -20.71
CA ASP A 4 -3.08 -0.26 -20.70
C ASP A 4 -2.51 -1.68 -20.63
N ARG A 5 -1.36 -1.92 -21.28
CA ARG A 5 -0.66 -3.21 -21.16
C ARG A 5 -0.10 -3.38 -19.77
N LEU A 6 0.55 -2.35 -19.22
CA LEU A 6 1.09 -2.37 -17.87
C LEU A 6 0.00 -2.60 -16.82
N PHE A 7 -1.15 -1.92 -16.96
CA PHE A 7 -2.29 -2.07 -16.06
C PHE A 7 -2.90 -3.48 -16.11
N ASN A 8 -3.05 -4.05 -17.31
CA ASN A 8 -3.55 -5.41 -17.48
C ASN A 8 -2.57 -6.48 -16.99
N GLU A 9 -1.26 -6.29 -17.18
CA GLU A 9 -0.23 -7.15 -16.59
C GLU A 9 -0.29 -7.10 -15.06
N THR A 10 -0.47 -5.91 -14.50
CA THR A 10 -0.54 -5.67 -13.05
C THR A 10 -1.80 -6.28 -12.44
N GLN A 11 -2.96 -6.14 -13.10
CA GLN A 11 -4.20 -6.80 -12.66
C GLN A 11 -4.12 -8.32 -12.75
N ARG A 12 -3.54 -8.87 -13.82
CA ARG A 12 -3.40 -10.32 -13.99
C ARG A 12 -2.45 -10.92 -12.94
N LEU A 13 -1.36 -10.22 -12.62
CA LEU A 13 -0.47 -10.60 -11.52
C LEU A 13 -1.16 -10.47 -10.15
N ALA A 14 -1.95 -9.43 -9.90
CA ALA A 14 -2.71 -9.27 -8.67
C ALA A 14 -3.77 -10.37 -8.46
N ALA A 15 -4.43 -10.82 -9.54
CA ALA A 15 -5.43 -11.88 -9.49
C ALA A 15 -4.83 -13.28 -9.28
N ILE A 16 -3.65 -13.55 -9.83
CA ILE A 16 -2.91 -14.81 -9.57
C ILE A 16 -2.40 -14.84 -8.12
N PHE A 17 -1.98 -13.68 -7.60
CA PHE A 17 -1.55 -13.56 -6.22
C PHE A 17 -2.74 -13.70 -5.25
N SER A 18 -3.92 -13.13 -5.48
CA SER A 18 -5.00 -13.09 -4.46
C SER A 18 -5.51 -14.46 -3.96
N ALA A 19 -5.65 -15.46 -4.83
CA ALA A 19 -6.12 -16.81 -4.43
C ALA A 19 -5.00 -17.66 -3.82
N LEU A 20 -3.76 -17.50 -4.30
CA LEU A 20 -2.59 -18.20 -3.78
C LEU A 20 -2.10 -17.59 -2.46
N GLU A 21 -2.21 -16.27 -2.29
CA GLU A 21 -1.93 -15.55 -1.04
C GLU A 21 -2.90 -15.97 0.05
N ALA A 22 -4.20 -16.08 -0.25
CA ALA A 22 -5.22 -16.49 0.73
C ALA A 22 -4.93 -17.89 1.31
N LEU A 23 -4.46 -18.82 0.48
CA LEU A 23 -4.02 -20.16 0.89
C LEU A 23 -2.63 -20.18 1.57
N ARG A 24 -1.75 -19.21 1.27
CA ARG A 24 -0.39 -19.11 1.83
C ARG A 24 -0.33 -18.33 3.16
N LEU A 25 -1.36 -17.55 3.46
CA LEU A 25 -1.47 -16.68 4.64
C LEU A 25 -2.21 -17.30 5.82
N ALA A 26 -2.80 -18.48 5.64
CA ALA A 26 -3.16 -19.35 6.74
C ALA A 26 -1.87 -19.92 7.37
N ASP A 27 -1.74 -19.85 8.69
CA ASP A 27 -0.83 -20.75 9.40
C ASP A 27 -1.29 -22.22 9.25
N GLU A 28 -0.58 -23.16 9.86
CA GLU A 28 -0.93 -24.59 9.85
C GLU A 28 -2.37 -24.89 10.34
N HIS A 29 -3.07 -23.90 10.91
CA HIS A 29 -4.39 -23.99 11.52
C HIS A 29 -5.44 -23.05 10.87
N GLY A 30 -5.09 -22.33 9.80
CA GLY A 30 -6.05 -21.46 9.08
C GLY A 30 -6.13 -20.01 9.57
N THR A 31 -5.25 -19.56 10.46
CA THR A 31 -5.33 -18.21 11.04
C THR A 31 -4.70 -17.16 10.11
N PRO A 32 -5.34 -16.00 9.84
CA PRO A 32 -4.71 -14.92 9.07
C PRO A 32 -3.45 -14.42 9.78
N ARG A 33 -2.30 -14.42 9.10
CA ARG A 33 -1.06 -13.83 9.66
C ARG A 33 -1.32 -12.37 10.10
N GLY A 34 -1.10 -12.09 11.38
CA GLY A 34 -1.40 -10.79 12.00
C GLY A 34 -0.63 -9.61 11.37
N TRP A 35 -1.08 -8.38 11.67
CA TRP A 35 -0.54 -7.13 11.11
C TRP A 35 0.97 -6.92 11.37
N ALA A 36 1.50 -7.49 12.46
CA ALA A 36 2.93 -7.45 12.80
C ALA A 36 3.77 -8.53 12.09
N SER A 37 3.17 -9.42 11.31
CA SER A 37 3.91 -10.40 10.50
C SER A 37 4.65 -9.70 9.36
N PRO A 38 5.73 -10.30 8.81
CA PRO A 38 6.43 -9.73 7.65
C PRO A 38 5.51 -9.41 6.47
N PHE A 39 4.45 -10.21 6.28
CA PHE A 39 3.45 -9.95 5.26
C PHE A 39 2.54 -8.77 5.61
N GLY A 40 2.07 -8.68 6.86
CA GLY A 40 1.29 -7.54 7.34
C GLY A 40 2.05 -6.22 7.19
N LEU A 41 3.33 -6.21 7.55
CA LEU A 41 4.22 -5.05 7.38
C LEU A 41 4.40 -4.68 5.90
N LEU A 42 4.61 -5.66 5.01
CA LEU A 42 4.67 -5.43 3.56
C LEU A 42 3.37 -4.83 3.02
N HIS A 43 2.22 -5.30 3.50
CA HIS A 43 0.93 -4.78 3.10
C HIS A 43 0.74 -3.33 3.53
N ILE A 44 1.12 -2.98 4.77
CA ILE A 44 1.12 -1.60 5.27
C ILE A 44 1.99 -0.70 4.39
N ILE A 45 3.23 -1.12 4.09
CA ILE A 45 4.16 -0.36 3.22
C ILE A 45 3.54 -0.10 1.84
N ARG A 46 2.88 -1.10 1.24
CA ARG A 46 2.20 -0.96 -0.06
C ARG A 46 1.05 0.05 -0.01
N CYS A 47 0.23 0.01 1.04
CA CYS A 47 -0.84 0.99 1.24
C CYS A 47 -0.29 2.42 1.37
N CYS A 48 0.76 2.61 2.18
CA CYS A 48 1.41 3.91 2.32
C CYS A 48 1.96 4.43 0.98
N ALA A 49 2.61 3.59 0.19
CA ALA A 49 3.09 3.97 -1.13
C ALA A 49 1.95 4.42 -2.06
N ARG A 50 0.81 3.72 -2.04
CA ARG A 50 -0.37 4.09 -2.84
C ARG A 50 -0.98 5.41 -2.41
N ILE A 51 -1.04 5.70 -1.11
CA ILE A 51 -1.52 6.98 -0.58
C ILE A 51 -0.63 8.13 -1.08
N LEU A 52 0.70 7.98 -1.03
CA LEU A 52 1.64 9.00 -1.51
C LEU A 52 1.55 9.24 -3.03
N GLU A 53 1.32 8.18 -3.81
CA GLU A 53 1.10 8.28 -5.26
C GLU A 53 -0.19 9.04 -5.58
N LEU A 54 -1.28 8.73 -4.88
CA LEU A 54 -2.56 9.43 -5.02
C LEU A 54 -2.43 10.88 -4.62
N ALA A 55 -1.76 11.17 -3.49
CA ALA A 55 -1.50 12.54 -3.06
C ALA A 55 -0.72 13.32 -4.12
N THR A 56 0.35 12.73 -4.66
CA THR A 56 1.11 13.36 -5.76
C THR A 56 0.24 13.66 -6.98
N SER A 57 -0.70 12.76 -7.29
CA SER A 57 -1.62 12.93 -8.42
C SER A 57 -2.63 14.06 -8.17
N VAL A 58 -3.17 14.16 -6.96
CA VAL A 58 -4.07 15.25 -6.53
C VAL A 58 -3.35 16.59 -6.54
N ALA A 59 -2.12 16.65 -6.03
CA ALA A 59 -1.29 17.85 -6.07
C ALA A 59 -1.06 18.35 -7.51
N LYS A 60 -0.77 17.43 -8.44
CA LYS A 60 -0.62 17.76 -9.87
C LYS A 60 -1.92 18.24 -10.52
N ALA A 61 -3.08 17.83 -10.01
CA ALA A 61 -4.38 18.29 -10.48
C ALA A 61 -4.74 19.71 -9.95
N GLY A 62 -3.94 20.27 -9.04
CA GLY A 62 -4.08 21.65 -8.59
C GLY A 62 -5.03 21.87 -7.40
N TYR A 63 -5.18 20.87 -6.52
CA TYR A 63 -5.85 21.01 -5.21
C TYR A 63 -7.32 21.48 -5.25
N ARG A 64 -8.02 21.22 -6.37
CA ARG A 64 -9.32 21.83 -6.65
C ARG A 64 -10.42 21.30 -5.72
N GLU A 65 -10.40 20.00 -5.43
CA GLU A 65 -11.34 19.31 -4.54
C GLU A 65 -10.73 18.91 -3.19
N CYS A 66 -9.41 19.08 -3.03
CA CYS A 66 -8.67 18.75 -1.81
C CYS A 66 -7.60 19.81 -1.61
N ASP A 67 -7.74 20.60 -0.55
CA ASP A 67 -6.79 21.66 -0.24
C ASP A 67 -5.41 21.09 0.13
N GLN A 68 -4.40 21.93 -0.04
CA GLN A 68 -3.01 21.54 0.18
C GLN A 68 -2.74 21.11 1.63
N GLU A 69 -3.36 21.75 2.62
CA GLU A 69 -3.15 21.47 4.04
C GLU A 69 -3.64 20.06 4.40
N THR A 70 -4.86 19.72 3.96
CA THR A 70 -5.42 18.37 4.11
C THR A 70 -4.50 17.32 3.48
N LEU A 71 -3.99 17.60 2.27
CA LEU A 71 -3.12 16.66 1.58
C LEU A 71 -1.76 16.50 2.27
N GLU A 72 -1.18 17.60 2.78
CA GLU A 72 0.05 17.58 3.55
C GLU A 72 -0.11 16.77 4.84
N ALA A 73 -1.22 16.94 5.56
CA ALA A 73 -1.53 16.16 6.76
C ALA A 73 -1.56 14.65 6.48
N ILE A 74 -2.29 14.22 5.43
CA ILE A 74 -2.37 12.82 5.01
C ILE A 74 -0.97 12.27 4.68
N THR A 75 -0.17 13.01 3.90
CA THR A 75 1.19 12.55 3.57
C THR A 75 2.12 12.53 4.78
N SER A 76 1.93 13.42 5.74
CA SER A 76 2.69 13.47 6.99
C SER A 76 2.43 12.25 7.85
N GLU A 77 1.17 11.93 8.12
CA GLU A 77 0.78 10.72 8.86
C GLU A 77 1.25 9.45 8.14
N THR A 78 1.12 9.41 6.82
CA THR A 78 1.60 8.28 6.01
C THR A 78 3.11 8.04 6.18
N ARG A 79 3.91 9.12 6.24
CA ARG A 79 5.36 9.02 6.52
C ARG A 79 5.64 8.53 7.94
N GLN A 80 4.87 8.98 8.94
CA GLN A 80 5.00 8.51 10.32
C GLN A 80 4.75 7.00 10.46
N VAL A 81 3.74 6.48 9.75
CA VAL A 81 3.47 5.04 9.69
C VAL A 81 4.66 4.29 9.08
N LEU A 82 5.21 4.78 7.96
CA LEU A 82 6.39 4.17 7.33
C LEU A 82 7.61 4.15 8.26
N TYR A 83 7.89 5.25 8.97
CA TYR A 83 8.98 5.29 9.95
C TYR A 83 8.76 4.31 11.10
N SER A 84 7.52 4.17 11.56
CA SER A 84 7.16 3.20 12.61
C SER A 84 7.38 1.76 12.16
N VAL A 85 6.98 1.43 10.92
CA VAL A 85 7.22 0.10 10.33
C VAL A 85 8.72 -0.14 10.12
N GLN A 86 9.47 0.86 9.66
CA GLN A 86 10.93 0.76 9.51
C GLN A 86 11.62 0.47 10.85
N ALA A 87 11.19 1.14 11.93
CA ALA A 87 11.71 0.88 13.27
C ALA A 87 11.41 -0.56 13.74
N GLN A 88 10.23 -1.10 13.42
CA GLN A 88 9.87 -2.49 13.74
C GLN A 88 10.69 -3.53 12.95
N ILE A 89 11.06 -3.23 11.71
CA ILE A 89 11.90 -4.11 10.88
C ILE A 89 13.36 -4.08 11.34
N ALA A 90 13.82 -2.95 11.88
CA ALA A 90 15.20 -2.76 12.33
C ALA A 90 15.47 -3.26 13.77
N ALA A 91 14.42 -3.60 14.53
CA ALA A 91 14.48 -4.14 15.89
C ALA A 91 14.61 -5.67 15.89
#